data_AF-S4PJF8-F1
#
_entry.id   AF-S4PJF8-F1
#
_cell.length_a   1.000
_cell.length_b   1.000
_cell.length_c   1.000
_cell.angle_alpha   90.00
_cell.angle_beta   90.00
_cell.angle_gamma   90.00
#
_symmetry.space_group_name_H-M   'P 1'
#
loop_
_entity.id
_entity.type
_entity.pdbx_description
1 polymer ?
#
loop_
_entity_poly.entity_id
_entity_poly.type
_entity_poly.pdbx_seq_one_letter_code
_entity_poly.pdbx_strand_id
1 'polypeptide(L)'
;MFYFDIEKCTEALLLHVLPQYLYNAKLCEELVEPQSAVLAKLTVYSVYAALENCISNRVHTSRKRRHDDSEDIEMSASSKLRRLNDNSSDSSLYYAQGQSSSIIIKEPLNSALEMLYKSFSQLAGKNGEVTPQTQFIFEFLVYVVQCGQERGQVVLQKMPSEIVSTLIKALPDNFNIGLILRLYDLSSPYGRKDTARDLCLLRNMRLR
;
A
#
# COMPACT_ATOMS: atom_id res chain seq x y z
N MET A 1 -25.86 -2.08 -18.78
CA MET A 1 -24.78 -1.24 -18.23
C MET A 1 -23.97 -2.14 -17.29
N PHE A 2 -22.74 -2.51 -17.68
CA PHE A 2 -21.90 -3.36 -16.82
C PHE A 2 -21.40 -2.54 -15.63
N TYR A 3 -21.81 -2.92 -14.42
CA TYR A 3 -21.25 -2.35 -13.20
C TYR A 3 -19.88 -2.98 -12.97
N PHE A 4 -18.82 -2.20 -13.19
CA PHE A 4 -17.45 -2.63 -12.98
C PHE A 4 -17.08 -2.46 -11.51
N ASP A 5 -17.06 -3.55 -10.76
CA ASP A 5 -16.72 -3.57 -9.33
C ASP A 5 -15.20 -3.77 -9.16
N ILE A 6 -14.47 -2.65 -9.05
CA ILE A 6 -13.00 -2.66 -8.94
C ILE A 6 -12.50 -3.45 -7.73
N GLU A 7 -13.26 -3.50 -6.63
CA GLU A 7 -12.85 -4.21 -5.41
C GLU A 7 -12.87 -5.72 -5.65
N LYS A 8 -13.97 -6.25 -6.21
CA LYS A 8 -14.09 -7.67 -6.58
C LYS A 8 -13.13 -8.09 -7.67
N CYS A 9 -12.92 -7.24 -8.68
CA CYS A 9 -11.93 -7.50 -9.73
C CYS A 9 -10.51 -7.59 -9.17
N THR A 10 -10.16 -6.68 -8.24
CA THR A 10 -8.85 -6.70 -7.57
C THR A 10 -8.69 -7.94 -6.70
N GLU A 11 -9.72 -8.32 -5.94
CA GLU A 11 -9.72 -9.56 -5.16
C GLU A 11 -9.50 -10.79 -6.05
N ALA A 12 -10.25 -10.91 -7.15
CA ALA A 12 -10.09 -12.02 -8.09
C ALA A 12 -8.69 -12.05 -8.74
N LEU A 13 -8.11 -10.88 -9.04
CA LEU A 13 -6.74 -10.76 -9.53
C LEU A 13 -5.74 -11.33 -8.50
N LEU A 14 -5.88 -10.96 -7.23
CA LEU A 14 -4.98 -11.40 -6.15
C LEU A 14 -5.14 -12.89 -5.81
N LEU A 15 -6.36 -13.42 -5.82
CA LEU A 15 -6.68 -14.77 -5.33
C LEU A 15 -6.69 -15.86 -6.40
N HIS A 16 -6.93 -15.51 -7.66
CA HIS A 16 -7.12 -16.50 -8.72
C HIS A 16 -6.15 -16.31 -9.86
N VAL A 17 -5.92 -15.07 -10.31
CA VAL A 17 -5.05 -14.82 -11.46
C VAL A 17 -3.58 -14.88 -11.06
N LEU A 18 -3.15 -14.12 -10.06
CA LEU A 18 -1.74 -14.12 -9.63
C LEU A 18 -1.22 -15.50 -9.22
N PRO A 19 -1.95 -16.31 -8.41
CA PRO A 19 -1.48 -17.64 -8.06
C PRO A 19 -1.28 -18.54 -9.28
N GLN A 20 -2.09 -18.39 -10.34
CA GLN A 20 -1.87 -19.14 -11.58
C GLN A 20 -0.54 -18.76 -12.23
N TYR A 21 -0.21 -17.48 -12.35
CA TYR A 21 1.09 -17.06 -12.90
C TYR A 21 2.29 -17.46 -12.02
N LEU A 22 2.11 -17.49 -10.70
CA LEU A 22 3.21 -17.75 -9.77
C LEU A 22 3.49 -19.24 -9.51
N TYR A 23 2.45 -20.10 -9.53
CA TYR A 23 2.57 -21.52 -9.18
C TYR A 23 2.44 -22.47 -10.39
N ASN A 24 1.82 -22.05 -11.50
CA ASN A 24 1.75 -22.88 -12.70
C ASN A 24 3.09 -22.80 -13.44
N ALA A 25 3.81 -23.93 -13.56
CA ALA A 25 5.12 -23.99 -14.21
C ALA A 25 5.14 -23.37 -15.61
N LYS A 26 4.10 -23.61 -16.43
CA LYS A 26 4.04 -23.08 -17.80
C LYS A 26 3.88 -21.55 -17.83
N LEU A 27 2.95 -21.02 -17.04
CA LEU A 27 2.70 -19.57 -16.99
C LEU A 27 3.83 -18.83 -16.27
N CYS A 28 4.50 -19.49 -15.33
CA CYS A 28 5.65 -18.95 -14.64
C CYS A 28 6.86 -18.81 -15.56
N GLU A 29 7.08 -19.73 -16.51
CA GLU A 29 8.11 -19.59 -17.54
C GLU A 29 7.85 -18.39 -18.46
N GLU A 30 6.58 -18.04 -18.69
CA GLU A 30 6.17 -16.84 -19.43
C GLU A 30 6.24 -15.55 -18.58
N LEU A 31 6.38 -15.66 -17.26
CA LEU A 31 6.46 -14.53 -16.31
C LEU A 31 7.88 -13.93 -16.29
N VAL A 32 8.40 -13.59 -17.45
CA VAL A 32 9.67 -12.88 -17.64
C VAL A 32 9.40 -11.46 -18.14
N GLU A 33 10.44 -10.63 -18.25
CA GLU A 33 10.29 -9.27 -18.80
C GLU A 33 9.89 -9.31 -20.28
N PRO A 34 8.94 -8.46 -20.75
CA PRO A 34 8.23 -7.37 -20.04
C PRO A 34 6.96 -7.77 -19.26
N GLN A 35 6.52 -9.02 -19.36
CA GLN A 35 5.23 -9.50 -18.84
C GLN A 35 5.17 -9.39 -17.32
N SER A 36 6.26 -9.75 -16.63
CA SER A 36 6.39 -9.62 -15.18
C SER A 36 6.08 -8.18 -14.73
N ALA A 37 6.75 -7.20 -15.34
CA ALA A 37 6.62 -5.81 -14.92
C ALA A 37 5.22 -5.26 -15.20
N VAL A 38 4.62 -5.64 -16.32
CA VAL A 38 3.24 -5.25 -16.66
C VAL A 38 2.24 -5.86 -15.69
N LEU A 39 2.39 -7.13 -15.33
CA LEU A 39 1.52 -7.80 -14.36
C LEU A 39 1.66 -7.16 -12.98
N ALA A 40 2.89 -6.93 -12.52
CA ALA A 40 3.17 -6.28 -11.25
C ALA A 40 2.54 -4.88 -11.19
N LYS A 41 2.72 -4.09 -12.26
CA LYS A 41 2.10 -2.77 -12.39
C LYS A 41 0.58 -2.86 -12.35
N LEU A 42 -0.02 -3.74 -13.14
CA LEU A 42 -1.48 -3.94 -13.16
C LEU A 42 -2.01 -4.30 -11.76
N THR A 43 -1.35 -5.22 -11.06
CA THR A 43 -1.73 -5.61 -9.70
C THR A 43 -1.67 -4.43 -8.75
N VAL A 44 -0.56 -3.71 -8.70
CA VAL A 44 -0.38 -2.58 -7.77
C VAL A 44 -1.39 -1.48 -8.05
N TYR A 45 -1.62 -1.15 -9.33
CA TYR A 45 -2.60 -0.14 -9.72
C TYR A 45 -4.03 -0.56 -9.35
N SER A 46 -4.36 -1.84 -9.49
CA SER A 46 -5.68 -2.37 -9.10
C SER A 46 -5.87 -2.27 -7.58
N VAL A 47 -4.84 -2.60 -6.79
CA VAL A 47 -4.85 -2.46 -5.33
C VAL A 47 -5.06 -1.00 -4.92
N TYR A 48 -4.35 -0.05 -5.52
CA TYR A 48 -4.54 1.37 -5.22
C TYR A 48 -5.91 1.89 -5.70
N ALA A 49 -6.39 1.47 -6.87
CA ALA A 49 -7.70 1.86 -7.36
C ALA A 49 -8.82 1.35 -6.42
N ALA A 50 -8.71 0.11 -5.93
CA ALA A 50 -9.64 -0.44 -4.94
C ALA A 50 -9.55 0.32 -3.60
N LEU A 51 -8.34 0.67 -3.16
CA LEU A 51 -8.13 1.50 -1.96
C LEU A 51 -8.81 2.88 -2.10
N GLU A 52 -8.65 3.54 -3.24
CA GLU A 52 -9.26 4.84 -3.52
C GLU A 52 -10.79 4.76 -3.58
N ASN A 53 -11.33 3.71 -4.20
CA ASN A 53 -12.76 3.45 -4.22
C ASN A 53 -13.34 3.29 -2.81
N CYS A 54 -12.63 2.54 -1.95
CA CYS A 54 -12.96 2.39 -0.53
C CYS A 54 -12.99 3.72 0.22
N ILE A 55 -12.06 4.64 -0.08
CA ILE A 55 -12.01 5.98 0.53
C ILE A 55 -13.17 6.85 0.01
N SER A 56 -13.39 6.89 -1.30
CA SER A 56 -14.44 7.71 -1.92
C SER A 56 -15.84 7.33 -1.42
N ASN A 57 -16.12 6.03 -1.33
CA ASN A 57 -17.39 5.52 -0.78
C ASN A 57 -17.63 5.92 0.69
N ARG A 58 -16.56 6.09 1.51
CA ARG A 58 -16.71 6.62 2.88
C ARG A 58 -17.14 8.09 2.90
N VAL A 59 -16.62 8.91 1.98
CA VAL A 59 -17.00 10.34 1.90
C VAL A 59 -18.46 10.50 1.49
N HIS A 60 -18.93 9.73 0.50
CA HIS A 60 -20.31 9.78 0.04
C HIS A 60 -21.31 9.32 1.11
N THR A 61 -21.01 8.24 1.84
CA THR A 61 -21.87 7.75 2.94
C THR A 61 -21.89 8.71 4.14
N SER A 62 -20.79 9.40 4.42
CA SER A 62 -20.73 10.42 5.49
C SER A 62 -21.55 11.66 5.16
N ARG A 63 -21.53 12.15 3.90
CA ARG A 63 -22.32 13.32 3.49
C ARG A 63 -23.82 13.05 3.47
N LYS A 64 -24.25 11.84 3.08
CA LYS A 64 -25.67 11.46 3.06
C LYS A 64 -26.29 11.39 4.46
N ARG A 65 -25.49 11.16 5.52
CA ARG A 65 -25.95 11.19 6.92
C ARG A 65 -26.12 12.59 7.53
N ARG A 66 -25.81 13.67 6.79
CA ARG A 66 -26.00 15.06 7.27
C ARG A 66 -27.16 15.80 6.62
N HIS A 67 -27.97 15.13 5.80
CA HIS A 67 -29.03 15.76 5.03
C HIS A 67 -30.36 15.02 5.20
N ASP A 68 -30.77 14.82 6.46
CA ASP A 68 -32.10 14.28 6.80
C ASP A 68 -32.51 14.72 8.21
N ASP A 69 -32.49 16.03 8.46
CA ASP A 69 -33.27 16.71 9.52
C ASP A 69 -33.00 18.22 9.44
N SER A 70 -33.86 18.97 8.75
CA SER A 70 -33.97 20.42 8.95
C SER A 70 -35.30 20.95 8.41
N GLU A 71 -36.38 20.52 9.05
CA GLU A 71 -37.59 21.33 9.17
C GLU A 71 -37.96 21.32 10.65
N ASP A 72 -37.46 22.30 11.41
CA ASP A 72 -38.28 23.06 12.36
C ASP A 72 -37.48 24.12 13.13
N ILE A 73 -38.16 25.23 13.32
CA ILE A 73 -37.77 26.52 13.87
C ILE A 73 -37.71 26.45 15.41
N GLU A 74 -36.66 27.04 16.02
CA GLU A 74 -36.71 28.14 17.02
C GLU A 74 -35.72 28.04 18.21
N MET A 75 -34.89 29.08 18.28
CA MET A 75 -34.44 29.85 19.45
C MET A 75 -34.32 29.15 20.82
N SER A 76 -33.08 28.99 21.29
CA SER A 76 -32.74 29.25 22.70
C SER A 76 -31.28 29.68 22.82
N ALA A 77 -31.10 30.97 23.03
CA ALA A 77 -29.83 31.61 23.32
C ALA A 77 -29.42 31.38 24.79
N SER A 78 -28.14 31.11 25.03
CA SER A 78 -27.36 31.56 26.21
C SER A 78 -26.00 30.86 26.21
N SER A 79 -24.86 31.44 26.57
CA SER A 79 -24.43 32.79 26.89
C SER A 79 -22.90 32.72 27.06
N LYS A 80 -22.19 33.69 26.47
CA LYS A 80 -20.89 34.27 26.93
C LYS A 80 -19.65 33.37 26.94
N LEU A 81 -18.67 33.73 26.09
CA LEU A 81 -17.34 34.17 26.54
C LEU A 81 -16.57 34.89 25.40
N ARG A 82 -16.60 36.23 25.50
CA ARG A 82 -15.60 37.26 25.13
C ARG A 82 -14.39 36.80 24.27
N ARG A 83 -14.43 37.05 22.96
CA ARG A 83 -13.23 37.12 22.10
C ARG A 83 -12.80 38.58 21.95
N LEU A 84 -11.63 38.91 22.48
CA LEU A 84 -10.83 40.05 22.06
C LEU A 84 -9.41 39.52 21.84
N ASN A 85 -9.04 39.33 20.58
CA ASN A 85 -7.66 39.46 20.14
C ASN A 85 -7.70 39.82 18.66
N ASP A 86 -7.57 41.12 18.41
CA ASP A 86 -7.28 41.70 17.11
C ASP A 86 -5.77 41.65 16.93
N ASN A 87 -5.30 40.85 15.96
CA ASN A 87 -4.02 41.11 15.33
C ASN A 87 -4.05 40.54 13.91
N SER A 88 -4.19 41.45 12.96
CA SER A 88 -4.02 41.28 11.53
C SER A 88 -2.70 40.60 11.18
N SER A 89 -2.78 39.49 10.43
CA SER A 89 -2.01 39.28 9.20
C SER A 89 -2.44 37.97 8.54
N ASP A 90 -2.92 38.14 7.31
CA ASP A 90 -3.30 37.13 6.33
C ASP A 90 -2.28 36.00 6.14
N SER A 91 -2.80 34.89 5.58
CA SER A 91 -2.06 33.76 5.01
C SER A 91 -1.70 32.61 5.96
N SER A 92 -2.72 31.89 6.45
CA SER A 92 -2.54 30.53 7.00
C SER A 92 -3.81 29.66 6.89
N LEU A 93 -4.49 29.67 5.73
CA LEU A 93 -5.75 28.92 5.49
C LEU A 93 -5.64 27.67 4.60
N TYR A 94 -4.46 27.04 4.47
CA TYR A 94 -4.34 25.76 3.71
C TYR A 94 -3.88 24.55 4.52
N TYR A 95 -3.58 24.70 5.81
CA TYR A 95 -3.38 23.53 6.68
C TYR A 95 -4.67 23.20 7.40
N ALA A 96 -5.62 22.62 6.65
CA ALA A 96 -6.68 21.79 7.21
C ALA A 96 -6.03 20.57 7.87
N GLN A 97 -5.64 20.79 9.12
CA GLN A 97 -5.11 19.82 10.05
C GLN A 97 -6.17 18.75 10.34
N GLY A 98 -5.77 17.49 10.19
CA GLY A 98 -6.24 16.43 11.09
C GLY A 98 -7.57 15.76 10.73
N GLN A 99 -7.67 15.18 9.54
CA GLN A 99 -8.36 13.89 9.41
C GLN A 99 -7.36 12.82 9.01
N SER A 100 -6.46 12.47 9.93
CA SER A 100 -5.86 11.14 9.97
C SER A 100 -6.97 10.14 10.34
N SER A 101 -7.98 10.03 9.48
CA SER A 101 -8.75 8.81 9.38
C SER A 101 -7.73 7.76 8.99
N SER A 102 -7.44 6.84 9.90
CA SER A 102 -6.59 5.69 9.62
C SER A 102 -7.08 5.04 8.34
N ILE A 103 -6.35 5.26 7.24
CA ILE A 103 -6.66 4.66 5.95
C ILE A 103 -6.39 3.17 6.14
N ILE A 104 -7.46 2.39 6.31
CA ILE A 104 -7.40 0.95 6.54
C ILE A 104 -8.03 0.27 5.33
N ILE A 105 -7.30 -0.71 4.77
CA ILE A 105 -7.81 -1.61 3.75
C ILE A 105 -8.93 -2.44 4.36
N LYS A 106 -10.13 -2.38 3.79
CA LYS A 106 -11.28 -3.15 4.27
C LYS A 106 -11.18 -4.61 3.84
N GLU A 107 -11.87 -5.49 4.56
CA GLU A 107 -12.21 -6.81 4.04
C GLU A 107 -13.09 -6.68 2.78
N PRO A 108 -12.97 -7.60 1.80
CA PRO A 108 -12.11 -8.79 1.77
C PRO A 108 -10.68 -8.53 1.27
N LEU A 109 -10.41 -7.35 0.68
CA LEU A 109 -9.15 -7.01 0.01
C LEU A 109 -7.92 -7.17 0.93
N ASN A 110 -8.04 -6.80 2.21
CA ASN A 110 -6.96 -6.95 3.18
C ASN A 110 -6.53 -8.41 3.36
N SER A 111 -7.49 -9.34 3.37
CA SER A 111 -7.22 -10.79 3.46
C SER A 111 -6.56 -11.32 2.19
N ALA A 112 -6.99 -10.82 1.03
CA ALA A 112 -6.39 -11.18 -0.25
C ALA A 112 -4.91 -10.75 -0.35
N LEU A 113 -4.58 -9.54 0.13
CA LEU A 113 -3.20 -9.08 0.23
C LEU A 113 -2.38 -9.93 1.21
N GLU A 114 -2.93 -10.30 2.36
CA GLU A 114 -2.23 -11.16 3.33
C GLU A 114 -1.92 -12.54 2.73
N MET A 115 -2.85 -13.13 1.98
CA MET A 115 -2.62 -14.37 1.24
C MET A 115 -1.55 -14.22 0.16
N LEU A 116 -1.54 -13.09 -0.55
CA LEU A 116 -0.49 -12.77 -1.52
C LEU A 116 0.88 -12.70 -0.85
N TYR A 117 1.00 -11.99 0.28
CA TYR A 117 2.28 -11.87 1.00
C TYR A 117 2.76 -13.19 1.56
N LYS A 118 1.87 -14.06 2.07
CA LYS A 118 2.23 -15.43 2.45
C LYS A 118 2.78 -16.23 1.26
N SER A 119 2.16 -16.06 0.09
CA SER A 119 2.64 -16.69 -1.15
C SER A 119 4.03 -16.15 -1.53
N PHE A 120 4.25 -14.83 -1.44
CA PHE A 120 5.55 -14.21 -1.69
C PHE A 120 6.64 -14.75 -0.75
N SER A 121 6.37 -14.88 0.55
CA SER A 121 7.32 -15.46 1.50
C SER A 121 7.72 -16.89 1.12
N GLN A 122 6.75 -17.72 0.68
CA GLN A 122 7.03 -19.09 0.26
C GLN A 122 7.83 -19.16 -1.05
N LEU A 123 7.52 -18.27 -2.00
CA LEU A 123 8.15 -18.26 -3.32
C LEU A 123 9.57 -17.67 -3.26
N ALA A 124 9.77 -16.57 -2.53
CA ALA A 124 11.09 -15.97 -2.34
C ALA A 124 12.01 -16.85 -1.48
N GLY A 125 11.45 -17.58 -0.51
CA GLY A 125 12.21 -18.44 0.41
C GLY A 125 12.73 -19.74 -0.21
N LYS A 126 12.30 -20.11 -1.42
CA LYS A 126 12.82 -21.29 -2.13
C LYS A 126 14.22 -20.98 -2.67
N ASN A 127 15.24 -21.37 -1.92
CA ASN A 127 16.64 -21.54 -2.33
C ASN A 127 17.50 -20.28 -2.48
N GLY A 128 16.95 -19.07 -2.34
CA GLY A 128 17.74 -17.83 -2.49
C GLY A 128 18.30 -17.63 -3.91
N GLU A 129 17.76 -18.37 -4.87
CA GLU A 129 18.09 -18.29 -6.28
C GLU A 129 17.21 -17.25 -6.99
N VAL A 130 17.71 -16.73 -8.10
CA VAL A 130 16.93 -15.84 -8.97
C VAL A 130 15.94 -16.67 -9.77
N THR A 131 14.65 -16.44 -9.52
CA THR A 131 13.53 -17.05 -10.25
C THR A 131 12.61 -15.99 -10.84
N PRO A 132 11.79 -16.32 -11.86
CA PRO A 132 10.75 -15.43 -12.37
C PRO A 132 9.84 -14.89 -11.25
N GLN A 133 9.54 -15.70 -10.24
CA GLN A 133 8.75 -15.27 -9.08
C GLN A 133 9.49 -14.24 -8.23
N THR A 134 10.78 -14.41 -7.95
CA THR A 134 11.54 -13.41 -7.18
C THR A 134 11.63 -12.07 -7.90
N GLN A 135 11.76 -12.09 -9.24
CA GLN A 135 11.74 -10.88 -10.07
C GLN A 135 10.38 -10.19 -10.01
N PHE A 136 9.29 -10.95 -10.19
CA PHE A 136 7.94 -10.42 -10.06
C PHE A 136 7.68 -9.77 -8.69
N ILE A 137 8.09 -10.44 -7.60
CA ILE A 137 7.90 -9.90 -6.25
C ILE A 137 8.71 -8.61 -6.09
N PHE A 138 9.94 -8.56 -6.60
CA PHE A 138 10.76 -7.36 -6.58
C PHE A 138 10.08 -6.20 -7.32
N GLU A 139 9.62 -6.43 -8.55
CA GLU A 139 8.91 -5.43 -9.36
C GLU A 139 7.62 -4.96 -8.70
N PHE A 140 6.86 -5.88 -8.10
CA PHE A 140 5.68 -5.55 -7.31
C PHE A 140 6.03 -4.55 -6.20
N LEU A 141 7.07 -4.83 -5.41
CA LEU A 141 7.52 -3.94 -4.34
C LEU A 141 7.99 -2.58 -4.86
N VAL A 142 8.70 -2.56 -5.98
CA VAL A 142 9.11 -1.32 -6.66
C VAL A 142 7.89 -0.48 -7.03
N TYR A 143 6.88 -1.08 -7.67
CA TYR A 143 5.67 -0.36 -8.06
C TYR A 143 4.84 0.10 -6.85
N VAL A 144 4.76 -0.71 -5.78
CA VAL A 144 4.07 -0.29 -4.54
C VAL A 144 4.67 1.00 -4.00
N VAL A 145 6.01 1.07 -3.96
CA VAL A 145 6.74 2.25 -3.48
C VAL A 145 6.64 3.43 -4.45
N GLN A 146 6.76 3.19 -5.76
CA GLN A 146 6.72 4.24 -6.77
C GLN A 146 5.35 4.90 -6.88
N CYS A 147 4.27 4.12 -6.75
CA CYS A 147 2.90 4.63 -6.91
C CYS A 147 2.28 5.08 -5.58
N GLY A 148 2.74 4.52 -4.46
CA GLY A 148 2.07 4.64 -3.18
C GLY A 148 2.17 5.98 -2.48
N GLN A 149 3.24 6.74 -2.70
CA GLN A 149 3.53 7.95 -1.90
C GLN A 149 3.29 7.69 -0.40
N GLU A 150 2.40 8.46 0.25
CA GLU A 150 2.00 8.30 1.66
C GLU A 150 1.17 7.03 1.94
N ARG A 151 0.51 6.46 0.92
CA ARG A 151 -0.36 5.28 1.04
C ARG A 151 0.37 3.95 0.86
N GLY A 152 1.65 3.98 0.45
CA GLY A 152 2.45 2.77 0.27
C GLY A 152 2.55 1.94 1.54
N GLN A 153 2.70 2.60 2.69
CA GLN A 153 2.78 1.95 4.00
C GLN A 153 1.49 1.22 4.38
N VAL A 154 0.33 1.69 3.90
CA VAL A 154 -0.96 1.02 4.16
C VAL A 154 -1.03 -0.31 3.42
N VAL A 155 -0.54 -0.36 2.18
CA VAL A 155 -0.49 -1.61 1.38
C VAL A 155 0.54 -2.57 1.98
N LEU A 156 1.70 -2.07 2.40
CA LEU A 156 2.79 -2.88 2.95
C LEU A 156 2.59 -3.32 4.41
N GLN A 157 1.54 -2.84 5.11
CA GLN A 157 1.37 -3.03 6.56
C GLN A 157 1.41 -4.50 7.03
N LYS A 158 0.95 -5.43 6.18
CA LYS A 158 0.88 -6.87 6.47
C LYS A 158 1.99 -7.68 5.81
N MET A 159 2.94 -7.02 5.14
CA MET A 159 4.06 -7.68 4.51
C MET A 159 5.04 -8.22 5.57
N PRO A 160 5.41 -9.51 5.53
CA PRO A 160 6.47 -10.05 6.38
C PRO A 160 7.82 -9.36 6.12
N SER A 161 8.52 -9.01 7.20
CA SER A 161 9.81 -8.28 7.14
C SER A 161 10.93 -9.08 6.45
N GLU A 162 10.80 -10.40 6.42
CA GLU A 162 11.79 -11.32 5.88
C GLU A 162 11.82 -11.32 4.35
N ILE A 163 10.72 -10.91 3.68
CA ILE A 163 10.62 -10.91 2.22
C ILE A 163 11.73 -10.03 1.62
N VAL A 164 11.90 -8.80 2.13
CA VAL A 164 12.91 -7.87 1.62
C VAL A 164 14.31 -8.45 1.81
N SER A 165 14.62 -8.98 3.00
CA SER A 165 15.93 -9.59 3.27
C SER A 165 16.22 -10.80 2.37
N THR A 166 15.19 -11.58 2.02
CA THR A 166 15.30 -12.74 1.13
C THR A 166 15.54 -12.30 -0.30
N LEU A 167 14.81 -11.28 -0.77
CA LEU A 167 15.00 -10.70 -2.09
C LEU A 167 16.34 -10.01 -2.24
N ILE A 168 16.87 -9.34 -1.21
CA ILE A 168 18.23 -8.75 -1.25
C ILE A 168 19.29 -9.83 -1.45
N LYS A 169 19.11 -11.03 -0.88
CA LYS A 169 20.04 -12.14 -1.07
C LYS A 169 19.99 -12.70 -2.50
N ALA A 170 18.79 -12.78 -3.07
CA ALA A 170 18.60 -13.28 -4.43
C ALA A 170 18.99 -12.24 -5.50
N LEU A 171 18.67 -10.96 -5.29
CA LEU A 171 18.73 -9.87 -6.27
C LEU A 171 19.49 -8.63 -5.74
N PRO A 172 20.74 -8.75 -5.27
CA PRO A 172 21.44 -7.65 -4.60
C PRO A 172 21.66 -6.41 -5.51
N ASP A 173 21.82 -6.62 -6.81
CA ASP A 173 22.10 -5.55 -7.77
C ASP A 173 20.87 -4.69 -8.07
N ASN A 174 19.68 -5.28 -7.99
CA ASN A 174 18.41 -4.61 -8.23
C ASN A 174 18.01 -3.67 -7.07
N PHE A 175 18.47 -3.95 -5.85
CA PHE A 175 18.19 -3.09 -4.70
C PHE A 175 19.10 -1.87 -4.65
N ASN A 176 18.54 -0.74 -4.23
CA ASN A 176 19.31 0.45 -3.87
C ASN A 176 18.85 0.99 -2.51
N ILE A 177 19.68 1.84 -1.90
CA ILE A 177 19.42 2.41 -0.57
C ILE A 177 18.07 3.14 -0.55
N GLY A 178 17.76 3.91 -1.61
CA GLY A 178 16.52 4.67 -1.72
C GLY A 178 15.26 3.79 -1.75
N LEU A 179 15.32 2.61 -2.36
CA LEU A 179 14.22 1.66 -2.38
C LEU A 179 13.99 1.09 -0.98
N ILE A 180 15.04 0.63 -0.30
CA ILE A 180 14.95 0.06 1.06
C ILE A 180 14.35 1.07 2.03
N LEU A 181 14.80 2.32 2.00
CA LEU A 181 14.30 3.37 2.88
C LEU A 181 12.81 3.66 2.70
N ARG A 182 12.25 3.43 1.51
CA ARG A 182 10.82 3.66 1.23
C ARG A 182 9.94 2.45 1.50
N LEU A 183 10.51 1.25 1.60
CA LEU A 183 9.76 0.02 1.92
C LEU A 183 9.35 -0.04 3.40
N TYR A 184 10.07 0.66 4.27
CA TYR A 184 9.86 0.60 5.72
C TYR A 184 9.34 1.92 6.29
N ASP A 185 8.57 1.80 7.38
CA ASP A 185 8.17 2.96 8.18
C ASP A 185 9.28 3.36 9.16
N LEU A 186 9.99 4.43 8.84
CA LEU A 186 11.09 4.96 9.67
C LEU A 186 10.62 5.69 10.94
N SER A 187 9.31 5.98 11.07
CA SER A 187 8.76 6.56 12.29
C SER A 187 8.71 5.53 13.44
N SER A 188 8.55 4.25 13.10
CA SER A 188 8.53 3.13 14.03
C SER A 188 9.95 2.63 14.41
N PRO A 189 10.21 2.28 15.69
CA PRO A 189 11.48 1.67 16.08
C PRO A 189 11.74 0.32 15.37
N TYR A 190 10.70 -0.44 15.06
CA TYR A 190 10.81 -1.70 14.33
C TYR A 190 11.26 -1.46 12.89
N GLY A 191 10.62 -0.53 12.18
CA GLY A 191 10.99 -0.20 10.79
C GLY A 191 12.42 0.35 10.67
N ARG A 192 12.89 1.15 11.65
CA ARG A 192 14.31 1.57 11.71
C ARG A 192 15.27 0.39 11.88
N LYS A 193 14.94 -0.55 12.78
CA LYS A 193 15.74 -1.77 13.01
C LYS A 193 15.79 -2.63 11.75
N ASP A 194 14.65 -2.81 11.08
CA ASP A 194 14.56 -3.63 9.87
C ASP A 194 15.31 -3.00 8.69
N THR A 195 15.13 -1.69 8.50
CA THR A 195 15.90 -0.91 7.51
C THR A 195 17.40 -1.04 7.73
N ALA A 196 17.88 -0.86 8.96
CA ALA A 196 19.31 -0.96 9.27
C ALA A 196 19.86 -2.36 8.99
N ARG A 197 19.11 -3.41 9.33
CA ARG A 197 19.48 -4.79 9.02
C ARG A 197 19.63 -5.01 7.52
N ASP A 198 18.66 -4.56 6.73
CA ASP A 198 18.63 -4.80 5.30
C ASP A 198 19.64 -3.95 4.53
N LEU A 199 19.92 -2.72 4.98
CA LEU A 199 21.02 -1.91 4.45
C LEU A 199 22.38 -2.57 4.72
N CYS A 200 22.59 -3.10 5.92
CA CYS A 200 23.79 -3.86 6.25
C CYS A 200 23.91 -5.13 5.39
N LEU A 201 22.80 -5.85 5.20
CA LEU A 201 22.76 -7.04 4.35
C LEU A 201 23.11 -6.69 2.89
N LEU A 202 22.50 -5.65 2.32
CA LEU A 202 22.78 -5.19 0.97
C LEU A 202 24.26 -4.83 0.79
N ARG A 203 24.84 -4.09 1.74
CA ARG A 203 26.27 -3.77 1.75
C ARG A 203 27.12 -5.04 1.74
N ASN A 204 26.80 -6.01 2.59
CA ASN A 204 27.54 -7.27 2.68
C ASN A 204 27.44 -8.10 1.40
N MET A 205 26.27 -8.11 0.74
CA MET A 205 26.10 -8.81 -0.54
C MET A 205 26.90 -8.17 -1.67
N ARG A 206 27.04 -6.84 -1.70
CA ARG A 206 27.83 -6.11 -2.72
C ARG A 206 29.34 -6.13 -2.51
N LEU A 207 29.80 -6.49 -1.32
CA LEU A 207 31.22 -6.60 -0.98
C LEU A 207 31.77 -8.03 -1.17
N ARG A 208 30.91 -9.00 -1.47
CA ARG A 208 31.30 -10.37 -1.83
C ARG A 208 31.64 -10.44 -3.30
#